data_AF-A0A9R0IIF9-F1
#
_entry.id   AF-A0A9R0IIF9-F1
#
_cell.length_a   1.000
_cell.length_b   1.000
_cell.length_c   1.000
_cell.angle_alpha   90.00
_cell.angle_beta   90.00
_cell.angle_gamma   90.00
#
_symmetry.space_group_name_H-M   'P 1'
#
loop_
_entity.id
_entity.type
_entity.pdbx_description
1 polymer ?
#
loop_
_entity_poly.entity_id
_entity_poly.type
_entity_poly.pdbx_seq_one_letter_code
_entity_poly.pdbx_strand_id
1 'polypeptide(L)'
;MAVPAQASWVVRKILGAVMFLSNTTDGCSALQKNTFSISKMYYEMRGFVPSVPWRKLICNTFALPKCVFITWLTVHDRMVTCDNLQKIGVQCSMQCCLCDVGFDTVSHLFFDCPFSTNVWGVVLKWLGINRRPEKWENELQFVVMKYKAKSGFHQIYRMVVSITVYLLWRERNGRKF
;
A
#
# COMPACT_ATOMS: atom_id res chain seq x y z
N MET A 1 28.35 -11.36 -29.51
CA MET A 1 28.05 -11.10 -30.93
C MET A 1 27.52 -9.67 -31.02
N ALA A 2 28.13 -8.79 -31.81
CA ALA A 2 27.73 -7.37 -31.87
C ALA A 2 26.45 -7.18 -32.71
N VAL A 3 25.61 -6.19 -32.37
CA VAL A 3 24.38 -5.89 -33.11
C VAL A 3 24.72 -5.27 -34.47
N PRO A 4 24.33 -5.88 -35.61
CA PRO A 4 24.65 -5.35 -36.93
C PRO A 4 23.93 -4.01 -37.17
N ALA A 5 24.66 -2.99 -37.59
CA ALA A 5 24.08 -1.66 -37.87
C ALA A 5 23.06 -1.69 -39.02
N GLN A 6 23.24 -2.64 -39.95
CA GLN A 6 22.42 -2.83 -41.15
C GLN A 6 21.12 -3.61 -40.90
N ALA A 7 20.93 -4.15 -39.69
CA ALA A 7 19.70 -4.86 -39.35
C ALA A 7 18.51 -3.90 -39.17
N SER A 8 17.29 -4.42 -39.38
CA SER A 8 16.06 -3.67 -39.15
C SER A 8 15.95 -3.22 -37.68
N TRP A 9 15.23 -2.12 -37.43
CA TRP A 9 15.09 -1.55 -36.08
C TRP A 9 14.64 -2.57 -35.04
N VAL A 10 13.67 -3.43 -35.38
CA VAL A 10 13.14 -4.49 -34.52
C VAL A 10 14.22 -5.52 -34.18
N VAL A 11 14.98 -5.99 -35.19
CA VAL A 11 16.06 -6.97 -34.99
C VAL A 11 17.15 -6.40 -34.10
N ARG A 12 17.51 -5.12 -34.28
CA ARG A 12 18.49 -4.46 -33.40
C ARG A 12 18.01 -4.38 -31.95
N LYS A 13 16.71 -4.12 -31.72
CA LYS A 13 16.13 -4.10 -30.37
C LYS A 13 16.11 -5.49 -29.72
N ILE A 14 15.77 -6.53 -30.48
CA ILE A 14 15.78 -7.92 -30.01
C ILE A 14 17.22 -8.33 -29.63
N LEU A 15 18.19 -8.13 -30.53
CA LEU A 15 19.58 -8.48 -30.27
C LEU A 15 20.18 -7.66 -29.12
N GLY A 16 19.81 -6.37 -29.00
CA GLY A 16 20.18 -5.53 -27.87
C GLY A 16 19.67 -6.06 -26.53
N ALA A 17 18.40 -6.51 -26.48
CA ALA A 17 17.82 -7.12 -25.29
C ALA A 17 18.50 -8.46 -24.95
N VAL A 18 18.80 -9.30 -25.95
CA VAL A 18 19.54 -10.57 -25.75
C VAL A 18 20.93 -10.33 -25.16
N MET A 19 21.66 -9.34 -25.66
CA MET A 19 22.97 -8.97 -25.11
C MET A 19 22.87 -8.45 -23.67
N PHE A 20 21.88 -7.59 -23.39
CA PHE A 20 21.61 -7.10 -22.03
C PHE A 20 21.35 -8.26 -21.05
N LEU A 21 20.51 -9.22 -21.45
CA LEU A 21 20.19 -10.39 -20.65
C LEU A 21 21.37 -11.36 -20.47
N SER A 22 22.28 -11.40 -21.45
CA SER A 22 23.48 -12.24 -21.40
C SER A 22 24.60 -11.61 -20.56
N ASN A 23 24.64 -10.29 -20.43
CA ASN A 23 25.68 -9.54 -19.72
C ASN A 23 25.33 -9.17 -18.27
N THR A 24 24.07 -9.34 -17.85
CA THR A 24 23.70 -9.17 -16.44
C THR A 24 24.36 -10.30 -15.65
N THR A 25 25.19 -9.97 -14.65
CA THR A 25 26.15 -10.87 -13.96
C THR A 25 25.55 -12.08 -13.25
N ASP A 26 24.22 -12.15 -13.13
CA ASP A 26 23.50 -13.40 -12.91
C ASP A 26 22.86 -13.77 -14.25
N GLY A 27 23.60 -14.51 -15.09
CA GLY A 27 23.10 -15.00 -16.36
C GLY A 27 21.75 -15.63 -16.11
N CYS A 28 20.69 -15.00 -16.63
CA CYS A 28 19.31 -15.31 -16.28
C CYS A 28 19.13 -16.83 -16.41
N SER A 29 19.04 -17.55 -15.29
CA SER A 29 19.00 -19.02 -15.29
C SER A 29 17.76 -19.53 -16.04
N ALA A 30 16.80 -18.62 -16.27
CA ALA A 30 15.64 -18.78 -17.11
C ALA A 30 15.94 -18.91 -18.63
N LEU A 31 17.09 -18.43 -19.12
CA LEU A 31 17.52 -18.56 -20.53
C LEU A 31 18.30 -19.86 -20.78
N GLN A 32 18.91 -20.44 -19.75
CA GLN A 32 19.72 -21.68 -19.86
C GLN A 32 18.90 -22.97 -19.68
N LYS A 33 17.63 -22.87 -19.26
CA LYS A 33 16.73 -24.02 -19.05
C LYS A 33 15.96 -24.33 -20.34
N ASN A 34 15.70 -25.62 -20.58
CA ASN A 34 14.88 -26.11 -21.72
C ASN A 34 13.46 -25.50 -21.79
N THR A 35 13.00 -24.82 -20.75
CA THR A 35 11.71 -24.11 -20.73
C THR A 35 11.91 -22.67 -20.27
N PHE A 36 11.72 -21.73 -21.20
CA PHE A 36 11.74 -20.31 -20.92
C PHE A 36 10.46 -19.89 -20.19
N SER A 37 10.60 -19.08 -19.14
CA SER A 37 9.46 -18.50 -18.40
C SER A 37 9.68 -17.01 -18.18
N ILE A 38 8.82 -16.20 -18.81
CA ILE A 38 8.82 -14.73 -18.65
C ILE A 38 8.69 -14.34 -17.16
N SER A 39 7.88 -15.08 -16.40
CA SER A 39 7.70 -14.84 -14.96
C SER A 39 9.01 -15.00 -14.18
N LYS A 40 9.77 -16.08 -14.43
CA LYS A 40 11.06 -16.31 -13.77
C LYS A 40 12.09 -15.25 -14.14
N MET A 41 12.20 -14.95 -15.43
CA MET A 41 13.07 -13.88 -15.92
C MET A 41 12.73 -12.54 -15.27
N TYR A 42 11.44 -12.19 -15.17
CA TYR A 42 11.00 -10.97 -14.49
C TYR A 42 11.41 -10.95 -13.02
N TYR A 43 11.25 -12.05 -12.27
CA TYR A 43 11.67 -12.11 -10.86
C TYR A 43 13.19 -12.00 -10.69
N GLU A 44 13.98 -12.60 -11.58
CA GLU A 44 15.45 -12.49 -11.57
C GLU A 44 15.88 -11.04 -11.91
N MET A 45 15.33 -10.45 -12.97
CA MET A 45 15.62 -9.06 -13.37
C MET A 45 15.19 -8.03 -12.33
N ARG A 46 14.10 -8.29 -11.62
CA ARG A 46 13.59 -7.41 -10.55
C ARG A 46 14.54 -7.38 -9.35
N GLY A 47 15.35 -8.42 -9.16
CA GLY A 47 16.18 -8.61 -7.98
C GLY A 47 15.34 -8.86 -6.71
N PHE A 48 16.01 -8.83 -5.56
CA PHE A 48 15.35 -8.98 -4.27
C PHE A 48 14.50 -7.75 -3.95
N VAL A 49 13.21 -7.97 -3.70
CA VAL A 49 12.31 -6.93 -3.18
C VAL A 49 11.72 -7.41 -1.85
N PRO A 50 11.92 -6.67 -0.75
CA PRO A 50 11.42 -7.08 0.55
C PRO A 50 9.89 -7.21 0.53
N SER A 51 9.38 -8.25 1.18
CA SER A 51 7.94 -8.43 1.36
C SER A 51 7.41 -7.35 2.29
N VAL A 52 6.62 -6.43 1.75
CA VAL A 52 6.00 -5.36 2.53
C VAL A 52 4.80 -5.86 3.34
N PRO A 53 4.73 -5.55 4.66
CA PRO A 53 3.62 -5.95 5.54
C PRO A 53 2.24 -5.64 4.95
N TRP A 54 2.05 -4.40 4.51
CA TRP A 54 0.78 -3.87 4.02
C TRP A 54 0.26 -4.51 2.73
N ARG A 55 1.07 -5.31 2.00
CA ARG A 55 0.65 -5.98 0.74
C ARG A 55 -0.65 -6.75 0.92
N LYS A 56 -0.81 -7.42 2.06
CA LYS A 56 -2.00 -8.23 2.37
C LYS A 56 -3.27 -7.39 2.57
N LEU A 57 -3.12 -6.16 3.04
CA LEU A 57 -4.22 -5.20 3.24
C LEU A 57 -4.68 -4.60 1.91
N ILE A 58 -3.76 -4.39 0.97
CA ILE A 58 -4.05 -3.70 -0.30
C ILE A 58 -4.40 -4.67 -1.44
N CYS A 59 -3.59 -5.72 -1.66
CA CYS A 59 -3.67 -6.52 -2.88
C CYS A 59 -4.68 -7.70 -2.84
N ASN A 60 -5.30 -7.98 -1.69
CA ASN A 60 -6.22 -9.12 -1.55
C ASN A 60 -7.34 -8.83 -0.54
N THR A 61 -8.02 -7.71 -0.78
CA THR A 61 -9.09 -7.18 0.06
C THR A 61 -10.37 -7.05 -0.76
N PHE A 62 -11.51 -7.40 -0.16
CA PHE A 62 -12.84 -7.30 -0.77
C PHE A 62 -13.50 -5.91 -0.61
N ALA A 63 -12.78 -4.93 -0.06
CA ALA A 63 -13.27 -3.56 0.01
C ALA A 63 -13.39 -2.93 -1.37
N LEU A 64 -14.23 -1.91 -1.46
CA LEU A 64 -14.40 -1.14 -2.69
C LEU A 64 -13.04 -0.54 -3.12
N PRO A 65 -12.76 -0.44 -4.43
CA PRO A 65 -11.49 0.09 -4.94
C PRO A 65 -11.10 1.45 -4.37
N LYS A 66 -12.07 2.35 -4.17
CA LYS A 66 -11.84 3.66 -3.54
C LYS A 66 -11.36 3.56 -2.09
N CYS A 67 -11.87 2.61 -1.32
CA CYS A 67 -11.45 2.39 0.06
C CYS A 67 -10.03 1.83 0.11
N VAL A 68 -9.73 0.88 -0.79
CA VAL A 68 -8.38 0.31 -0.93
C VAL A 68 -7.37 1.38 -1.35
N PHE A 69 -7.74 2.24 -2.30
CA PHE A 69 -6.88 3.32 -2.77
C PHE A 69 -6.56 4.32 -1.66
N ILE A 70 -7.56 4.78 -0.91
CA ILE A 70 -7.33 5.67 0.23
C ILE A 70 -6.47 4.99 1.30
N THR A 71 -6.75 3.73 1.62
CA THR A 71 -5.92 2.96 2.57
C THR A 71 -4.47 2.83 2.10
N TRP A 72 -4.25 2.63 0.80
CA TRP A 72 -2.92 2.60 0.21
C TRP A 72 -2.19 3.95 0.36
N LEU A 73 -2.88 5.08 0.13
CA LEU A 73 -2.31 6.41 0.37
C LEU A 73 -1.97 6.61 1.86
N THR A 74 -2.83 6.17 2.78
CA THR A 74 -2.58 6.21 4.22
C THR A 74 -1.32 5.42 4.61
N VAL A 75 -1.16 4.20 4.08
CA VAL A 75 0.02 3.36 4.32
C VAL A 75 1.32 4.04 3.86
N HIS A 76 1.25 4.86 2.81
CA HIS A 76 2.39 5.56 2.24
C HIS A 76 2.58 6.99 2.77
N ASP A 77 1.78 7.41 3.75
CA ASP A 77 1.76 8.79 4.26
C ASP A 77 1.57 9.84 3.14
N ARG A 78 0.73 9.53 2.15
CA ARG A 78 0.44 10.38 0.97
C ARG A 78 -0.97 10.93 0.95
N MET A 79 -1.59 11.04 2.13
CA MET A 79 -2.92 11.63 2.28
C MET A 79 -2.84 13.16 2.22
N VAL A 80 -3.93 13.80 1.81
CA VAL A 80 -4.02 15.28 1.72
C VAL A 80 -4.33 15.89 3.10
N THR A 81 -3.52 15.50 4.09
CA THR A 81 -3.50 16.06 5.45
C THR A 81 -2.80 17.41 5.45
N CYS A 82 -3.02 18.22 6.48
CA CYS A 82 -2.47 19.58 6.48
C CYS A 82 -0.96 19.61 6.55
N ASP A 83 -0.33 18.66 7.23
CA ASP A 83 1.12 18.51 7.23
C ASP A 83 1.68 18.25 5.82
N ASN A 84 0.99 17.45 5.01
CA ASN A 84 1.37 17.16 3.64
C ASN A 84 1.09 18.34 2.68
N LEU A 85 0.00 19.07 2.91
CA LEU A 85 -0.31 20.30 2.17
C LEU A 85 0.72 21.40 2.42
N GLN A 86 1.16 21.57 3.66
CA GLN A 86 2.18 22.57 3.99
C GLN A 86 3.54 22.23 3.34
N LYS A 87 3.91 20.95 3.23
CA LYS A 87 5.12 20.51 2.50
C LYS A 87 5.14 20.95 1.03
N ILE A 88 3.96 21.16 0.42
CA ILE A 88 3.82 21.63 -0.97
C ILE A 88 3.42 23.11 -1.08
N GLY A 89 3.51 23.87 0.02
CA GLY A 89 3.29 25.33 0.03
C GLY A 89 1.82 25.76 0.18
N VAL A 90 0.89 24.84 0.45
CA VAL A 90 -0.51 25.17 0.68
C VAL A 90 -0.73 25.53 2.15
N GLN A 91 -1.24 26.75 2.39
CA GLN A 91 -1.58 27.21 3.73
C GLN A 91 -2.88 26.54 4.21
N CYS A 92 -2.82 25.88 5.36
CA CYS A 92 -4.00 25.32 6.00
C CYS A 92 -3.81 25.20 7.52
N SER A 93 -4.91 25.20 8.27
CA SER A 93 -4.88 25.05 9.73
C SER A 93 -4.41 23.64 10.11
N MET A 94 -3.35 23.55 10.91
CA MET A 94 -2.82 22.28 11.39
C MET A 94 -3.73 21.59 12.42
N GLN A 95 -4.77 22.26 12.90
CA GLN A 95 -5.70 21.68 13.85
C GLN A 95 -6.57 20.59 13.20
N CYS A 96 -6.72 19.47 13.90
CA CYS A 96 -7.58 18.37 13.50
C CYS A 96 -9.06 18.75 13.66
N CYS A 97 -9.81 18.79 12.56
CA CYS A 97 -11.24 19.15 12.55
C CYS A 97 -12.19 18.05 13.08
N LEU A 98 -11.65 16.90 13.48
CA LEU A 98 -12.44 15.81 14.08
C LEU A 98 -12.49 15.89 15.60
N CYS A 99 -11.43 16.38 16.24
CA CYS A 99 -11.31 16.41 17.70
C CYS A 99 -10.89 17.77 18.27
N ASP A 100 -10.50 18.72 17.44
CA ASP A 100 -10.07 20.09 17.79
C ASP A 100 -8.85 20.18 18.74
N VAL A 101 -8.18 19.07 19.05
CA VAL A 101 -7.06 19.04 20.01
C VAL A 101 -5.72 18.65 19.37
N GLY A 102 -5.73 17.74 18.40
CA GLY A 102 -4.50 17.23 17.77
C GLY A 102 -4.15 17.89 16.44
N PHE A 103 -3.02 17.47 15.87
CA PHE A 103 -2.61 17.90 14.54
C PHE A 103 -3.28 17.07 13.45
N ASP A 104 -3.59 17.69 12.33
CA ASP A 104 -4.14 17.04 11.15
C ASP A 104 -3.02 16.37 10.33
N THR A 105 -2.56 15.24 10.87
CA THR A 105 -1.57 14.32 10.28
C THR A 105 -2.20 12.94 10.06
N VAL A 106 -1.57 12.10 9.25
CA VAL A 106 -2.03 10.71 9.05
C VAL A 106 -2.03 9.91 10.35
N SER A 107 -0.94 9.99 11.12
CA SER A 107 -0.78 9.26 12.38
C SER A 107 -1.83 9.66 13.41
N HIS A 108 -2.17 10.95 13.48
CA HIS A 108 -3.24 11.43 14.35
C HIS A 108 -4.61 11.00 13.84
N LEU A 109 -4.90 11.24 12.56
CA LEU A 109 -6.22 11.02 11.96
C LEU A 109 -6.73 9.58 12.10
N PHE A 110 -5.82 8.60 12.02
CA PHE A 110 -6.17 7.19 12.06
C PHE A 110 -5.78 6.55 13.41
N PHE A 111 -6.74 6.54 14.33
CA PHE A 111 -6.76 5.80 15.60
C PHE A 111 -5.91 6.38 16.75
N ASP A 112 -5.38 7.59 16.60
CA ASP A 112 -4.81 8.40 17.70
C ASP A 112 -5.69 9.62 18.02
N CYS A 113 -6.46 10.10 17.05
CA CYS A 113 -7.50 11.11 17.23
C CYS A 113 -8.65 10.56 18.08
N PRO A 114 -9.07 11.21 19.18
CA PRO A 114 -10.13 10.72 20.07
C PRO A 114 -11.43 10.33 19.35
N PHE A 115 -11.82 11.10 18.33
CA PHE A 115 -12.97 10.78 17.47
C PHE A 115 -12.76 9.46 16.72
N SER A 116 -11.63 9.34 16.00
CA SER A 116 -11.29 8.14 15.23
C SER A 116 -11.12 6.90 16.11
N THR A 117 -10.53 7.06 17.30
CA THR A 117 -10.34 6.01 18.30
C THR A 117 -11.67 5.50 18.81
N ASN A 118 -12.63 6.40 19.10
CA ASN A 118 -13.97 5.99 19.50
C ASN A 118 -14.71 5.23 18.39
N VAL A 119 -14.68 5.75 17.15
CA VAL A 119 -15.27 5.08 15.98
C VAL A 119 -14.68 3.67 15.83
N TRP A 120 -13.36 3.54 15.90
CA TRP A 120 -12.70 2.25 15.77
C TRP A 120 -13.05 1.30 16.91
N GLY A 121 -13.15 1.80 18.14
CA GLY A 121 -13.58 1.00 19.29
C GLY A 121 -14.98 0.43 19.12
N VAL A 122 -15.93 1.19 18.56
CA VAL A 122 -17.28 0.71 18.22
C VAL A 122 -17.22 -0.35 17.14
N VAL A 123 -16.44 -0.13 16.08
CA VAL A 123 -16.26 -1.10 14.99
C VAL A 123 -15.65 -2.41 15.48
N LEU A 124 -14.63 -2.35 16.35
CA LEU A 124 -14.04 -3.55 16.96
C LEU A 124 -15.06 -4.33 17.79
N LYS A 125 -15.92 -3.66 18.55
CA LYS A 125 -17.01 -4.29 19.30
C LYS A 125 -18.01 -4.98 18.37
N TRP A 126 -18.38 -4.37 17.25
CA TRP A 126 -19.26 -4.98 16.25
C TRP A 126 -18.65 -6.23 15.61
N LEU A 127 -17.32 -6.26 15.48
CA LEU A 127 -16.59 -7.43 14.99
C LEU A 127 -16.36 -8.51 16.07
N GLY A 128 -16.83 -8.30 17.30
CA GLY A 128 -16.60 -9.21 18.43
C GLY A 128 -15.14 -9.24 18.91
N ILE A 129 -14.35 -8.21 18.59
CA ILE A 129 -12.93 -8.14 18.97
C ILE A 129 -12.80 -7.35 20.27
N ASN A 130 -12.53 -8.06 21.37
CA ASN A 130 -12.37 -7.44 22.68
C ASN A 130 -10.93 -6.96 22.92
N ARG A 131 -10.56 -5.84 22.29
CA ARG A 131 -9.31 -5.13 22.56
C ARG A 131 -9.51 -3.62 22.44
N ARG A 132 -8.54 -2.86 22.94
CA ARG A 132 -8.52 -1.41 22.75
C ARG A 132 -8.04 -1.07 21.32
N PRO A 133 -8.59 -0.03 20.69
CA PRO A 133 -7.98 0.64 19.54
C PRO A 133 -6.51 0.94 19.82
N GLU A 134 -5.64 0.64 18.86
CA GLU A 134 -4.24 1.05 18.90
C GLU A 134 -3.94 2.07 17.80
N LYS A 135 -2.75 2.67 17.86
CA LYS A 135 -2.27 3.58 16.82
C LYS A 135 -2.20 2.90 15.45
N TRP A 136 -2.29 3.70 14.40
CA TRP A 136 -2.27 3.24 13.00
C TRP A 136 -1.19 2.18 12.70
N GLU A 137 0.05 2.39 13.15
CA GLU A 137 1.16 1.48 12.88
C GLU A 137 0.93 0.10 13.52
N ASN A 138 0.43 0.08 14.75
CA ASN A 138 0.14 -1.16 15.46
C ASN A 138 -1.08 -1.88 14.88
N GLU A 139 -2.09 -1.12 14.43
CA GLU A 139 -3.25 -1.66 13.72
C GLU A 139 -2.86 -2.31 12.39
N LEU A 140 -1.94 -1.68 11.65
CA LEU A 140 -1.33 -2.27 10.46
C LEU A 140 -0.58 -3.55 10.79
N GLN A 141 0.26 -3.56 11.85
CA GLN A 141 0.96 -4.78 12.26
C GLN A 141 -0.01 -5.88 12.66
N PHE A 142 -1.12 -5.55 13.33
CA PHE A 142 -2.15 -6.50 13.71
C PHE A 142 -2.83 -7.15 12.50
N VAL A 143 -3.15 -6.37 11.46
CA VAL A 143 -3.66 -6.89 10.16
C VAL A 143 -2.68 -7.88 9.53
N VAL A 144 -1.38 -7.64 9.67
CA VAL A 144 -0.32 -8.39 8.97
C VAL A 144 0.13 -9.65 9.72
N MET A 145 0.34 -9.54 11.03
CA MET A 145 0.97 -10.55 11.87
C MET A 145 -0.01 -11.60 12.39
N LYS A 146 -1.14 -11.19 12.98
CA LYS A 146 -1.93 -12.10 13.83
C LYS A 146 -2.78 -13.13 13.08
N TYR A 147 -2.79 -13.10 11.75
CA TYR A 147 -3.96 -13.57 11.03
C TYR A 147 -3.59 -14.22 9.69
N LYS A 148 -3.45 -15.56 9.73
CA LYS A 148 -3.07 -16.43 8.62
C LYS A 148 -4.13 -16.42 7.50
N ALA A 149 -4.06 -15.40 6.65
CA ALA A 149 -4.43 -15.23 5.24
C ALA A 149 -5.61 -15.96 4.55
N LYS A 150 -6.37 -16.88 5.16
CA LYS A 150 -7.41 -17.65 4.45
C LYS A 150 -8.77 -17.77 5.16
N SER A 151 -8.92 -17.35 6.42
CA SER A 151 -10.25 -17.38 7.06
C SER A 151 -11.11 -16.18 6.62
N GLY A 152 -12.41 -16.40 6.40
CA GLY A 152 -13.36 -15.35 5.97
C GLY A 152 -13.40 -14.14 6.92
N PHE A 153 -13.20 -14.37 8.23
CA PHE A 153 -13.09 -13.29 9.21
C PHE A 153 -11.99 -12.29 8.87
N HIS A 154 -10.85 -12.74 8.32
CA HIS A 154 -9.75 -11.86 7.95
C HIS A 154 -10.06 -10.97 6.76
N GLN A 155 -10.80 -11.52 5.80
CA GLN A 155 -11.23 -10.77 4.63
C GLN A 155 -12.20 -9.67 5.06
N ILE A 156 -13.13 -10.00 5.97
CA ILE A 156 -14.04 -9.03 6.60
C ILE A 156 -13.24 -7.97 7.37
N TYR A 157 -12.29 -8.37 8.21
CA TYR A 157 -11.49 -7.44 9.00
C TYR A 157 -10.71 -6.44 8.12
N ARG A 158 -9.99 -6.91 7.10
CA ARG A 158 -9.27 -6.04 6.16
C ARG A 158 -10.20 -5.10 5.41
N MET A 159 -11.36 -5.61 5.03
CA MET A 159 -12.39 -4.82 4.37
C MET A 159 -12.88 -3.70 5.30
N VAL A 160 -13.20 -4.03 6.54
CA VAL A 160 -13.70 -3.08 7.54
C VAL A 160 -12.66 -2.05 7.92
N VAL A 161 -11.37 -2.42 8.07
CA VAL A 161 -10.27 -1.46 8.23
C VAL A 161 -10.26 -0.48 7.07
N SER A 162 -10.26 -0.98 5.83
CA SER A 162 -10.18 -0.13 4.63
C SER A 162 -11.39 0.81 4.50
N ILE A 163 -12.58 0.31 4.83
CA ILE A 163 -13.82 1.11 4.84
C ILE A 163 -13.75 2.17 5.93
N THR A 164 -13.30 1.83 7.14
CA THR A 164 -13.22 2.77 8.25
C THR A 164 -12.25 3.91 7.95
N VAL A 165 -11.06 3.58 7.43
CA VAL A 165 -10.07 4.57 6.98
C VAL A 165 -10.68 5.50 5.93
N TYR A 166 -11.37 4.95 4.93
CA TYR A 166 -12.06 5.76 3.92
C TYR A 166 -13.15 6.67 4.50
N LEU A 167 -13.98 6.16 5.41
CA LEU A 167 -15.07 6.93 6.01
C LEU A 167 -14.56 8.05 6.91
N LEU A 168 -13.52 7.79 7.71
CA LEU A 168 -12.85 8.81 8.52
C LEU A 168 -12.23 9.90 7.64
N TRP A 169 -11.56 9.50 6.55
CA TRP A 169 -11.02 10.42 5.58
C TRP A 169 -12.10 11.30 4.93
N ARG A 170 -13.21 10.68 4.52
CA ARG A 170 -14.34 11.39 3.92
C ARG A 170 -14.97 12.38 4.90
N GLU A 171 -15.17 11.97 6.16
CA GLU A 171 -15.71 12.83 7.21
C GLU A 171 -14.79 14.02 7.49
N ARG A 172 -13.49 13.78 7.65
CA ARG A 172 -12.49 14.85 7.80
C ARG A 172 -12.57 15.83 6.64
N ASN A 173 -12.59 15.34 5.40
CA ASN A 173 -12.67 16.21 4.23
C ASN A 173 -13.95 17.03 4.20
N GLY A 174 -15.11 16.45 4.50
CA GLY A 174 -16.38 17.19 4.51
C GLY A 174 -16.48 18.27 5.59
N ARG A 175 -15.60 18.25 6.60
CA ARG A 175 -15.49 19.33 7.60
C ARG A 175 -14.45 20.39 7.25
N LYS A 176 -13.51 20.07 6.36
CA LYS A 176 -12.32 20.89 6.11
C LYS A 176 -12.31 21.55 4.72
N PHE A 177 -12.99 20.97 3.74
CA PHE A 177 -13.13 21.43 2.37
C PHE A 177 -14.60 21.43 1.96
#